data_AF-A0A7Y6AT10-F1
#
_entry.id   AF-A0A7Y6AT10-F1
#
_cell.length_a   1.000
_cell.length_b   1.000
_cell.length_c   1.000
_cell.angle_alpha   90.00
_cell.angle_beta   90.00
_cell.angle_gamma   90.00
#
_symmetry.space_group_name_H-M   'P 1'
#
loop_
_entity.id
_entity.type
_entity.pdbx_description
1 polymer ?
#
loop_
_entity_poly.entity_id
_entity_poly.type
_entity_poly.pdbx_seq_one_letter_code
_entity_poly.pdbx_strand_id
1 'polypeptide(L)'
;MTVATLGIQGHCAHCQCTLLLKPWQLNAIAINEPFTCSHCQKTLQLNDPKQIKRFKSLDSLAMLKASLLIMVCTALLVALVLEWVGLISVVEQLNFSLVAIFVYFIALRLARQRQHMTLILAAAKAHID
;
A
#
# COMPACT_ATOMS: atom_id res chain seq x y z
N MET A 1 -14.31 -0.20 8.18
CA MET A 1 -13.23 -0.08 7.19
C MET A 1 -11.91 -0.46 7.86
N THR A 2 -11.49 -1.71 7.72
CA THR A 2 -10.23 -2.20 8.30
C THR A 2 -9.08 -1.77 7.39
N VAL A 3 -8.37 -0.71 7.77
CA VAL A 3 -7.05 -0.42 7.21
C VAL A 3 -6.22 -1.68 7.43
N ALA A 4 -5.95 -2.40 6.35
CA ALA A 4 -5.05 -3.55 6.38
C ALA A 4 -3.81 -3.10 7.14
N THR A 5 -3.49 -3.80 8.22
CA THR A 5 -2.28 -3.58 9.00
C THR A 5 -1.11 -3.68 8.02
N LEU A 6 -0.63 -2.51 7.59
CA LEU A 6 0.51 -2.38 6.71
C LEU A 6 1.66 -3.06 7.46
N GLY A 7 2.19 -4.15 6.92
CA GLY A 7 3.33 -4.89 7.48
C GLY A 7 4.65 -4.10 7.43
N ILE A 8 4.56 -2.77 7.42
CA ILE A 8 5.67 -1.84 7.36
C ILE A 8 6.25 -1.73 8.77
N GLN A 9 7.52 -2.06 8.89
CA GLN A 9 8.26 -1.94 10.14
C GLN A 9 9.11 -0.67 10.11
N GLY A 10 9.28 -0.04 11.26
CA GLY A 10 10.17 1.07 11.48
C GLY A 10 11.34 0.64 12.34
N HIS A 11 12.56 0.76 11.82
CA HIS A 11 13.79 0.54 12.55
C HIS A 11 14.28 1.85 13.15
N CYS A 12 14.36 1.94 14.47
CA CYS A 12 14.87 3.14 15.13
C CYS A 12 16.40 3.18 15.07
N ALA A 13 16.98 4.21 14.44
CA ALA A 13 18.43 4.37 14.38
C ALA A 13 19.10 4.61 15.76
N HIS A 14 18.32 4.98 16.78
CA HIS A 14 18.83 5.25 18.12
C HIS A 14 18.88 4.01 19.02
N CYS A 15 17.74 3.32 19.20
CA CYS A 15 17.70 2.11 20.04
C CYS A 15 17.86 0.80 19.26
N GLN A 16 17.98 0.87 17.93
CA GLN A 16 18.10 -0.30 17.05
C GLN A 16 16.92 -1.29 17.17
N CYS A 17 15.80 -0.87 17.76
CA CYS A 17 14.59 -1.68 17.82
C CYS A 17 13.79 -1.55 16.52
N THR A 18 13.28 -2.68 16.04
CA THR A 18 12.26 -2.75 14.99
C THR A 18 10.88 -2.66 15.62
N LEU A 19 10.09 -1.67 15.22
CA LEU A 19 8.72 -1.47 15.67
C LEU A 19 7.76 -1.69 14.51
N LEU A 20 6.63 -2.33 14.76
CA LEU A 20 5.54 -2.39 13.78
C LEU A 20 4.85 -1.02 13.75
N LEU A 21 4.91 -0.31 12.62
CA LEU A 21 4.40 1.05 12.53
C LEU A 21 2.87 1.02 12.49
N LYS A 22 2.25 1.80 13.39
CA LYS A 22 0.80 1.98 13.44
C LYS A 22 0.33 2.88 12.27
N PRO A 23 -0.94 2.79 11.86
CA PRO A 23 -1.47 3.61 10.77
C PRO A 23 -1.25 5.12 10.95
N TRP A 24 -1.42 5.64 12.17
CA TRP A 24 -1.18 7.06 12.44
C TRP A 24 0.31 7.44 12.34
N GLN A 25 1.25 6.54 12.65
CA GLN A 25 2.70 6.79 12.50
C GLN A 25 3.09 6.80 11.03
N LEU A 26 2.49 5.92 10.22
CA LEU A 26 2.66 5.93 8.77
C LEU A 26 2.09 7.22 8.16
N ASN A 27 0.95 7.70 8.68
CA ASN A 27 0.38 8.98 8.28
C ASN A 27 1.30 10.15 8.65
N ALA A 28 1.85 10.18 9.87
CA ALA A 28 2.83 11.18 10.29
C ALA A 28 4.04 11.21 9.35
N ILE A 29 4.58 10.04 8.96
CA ILE A 29 5.66 9.95 7.97
C ILE A 29 5.22 10.52 6.60
N ALA A 30 3.98 10.28 6.17
CA ALA A 30 3.47 10.76 4.87
C ALA A 30 3.43 12.30 4.80
N ILE A 31 3.08 12.95 5.90
CA ILE A 31 3.03 14.42 6.04
C ILE A 31 4.33 15.02 6.58
N ASN A 32 5.40 14.24 6.66
CA ASN A 32 6.71 14.62 7.21
C ASN A 32 6.68 15.09 8.68
N GLU A 33 5.69 14.66 9.46
CA GLU A 33 5.57 15.03 10.87
C GLU A 33 6.37 14.05 11.75
N PRO A 34 7.18 14.55 12.71
CA PRO A 34 7.94 13.71 13.61
C PRO A 34 7.05 13.01 14.64
N PHE A 35 7.46 11.82 15.10
CA PHE A 35 6.75 11.09 16.16
C PHE A 35 7.74 10.43 17.13
N THR A 36 7.30 10.12 18.34
CA THR A 36 8.19 9.54 19.37
C THR A 36 8.31 8.02 19.25
N CYS A 37 9.51 7.51 19.47
CA CYS A 37 9.74 6.08 19.62
C CYS A 37 9.13 5.57 20.93
N SER A 38 8.33 4.50 20.89
CA SER A 38 7.75 3.93 22.12
C SER A 38 8.78 3.31 23.06
N HIS A 39 10.01 3.03 22.58
CA HIS A 39 11.05 2.35 23.36
C HIS A 39 12.08 3.32 23.94
N CYS A 40 12.57 4.28 23.13
CA CYS A 40 13.59 5.24 23.57
C CYS A 40 13.05 6.65 23.81
N GLN A 41 11.76 6.89 23.58
CA GLN A 41 11.06 8.18 23.72
C GLN A 41 11.66 9.34 22.89
N LYS A 42 12.65 9.07 22.04
CA LYS A 42 13.23 10.08 21.15
C LYS A 42 12.32 10.33 19.96
N THR A 43 12.29 11.58 19.53
CA THR A 43 11.60 12.04 18.32
C THR A 43 12.29 11.48 17.08
N LEU A 44 11.52 10.75 16.28
CA LEU A 44 11.93 10.08 15.05
C LEU A 44 11.29 10.72 13.83
N GLN A 45 12.02 10.73 12.73
CA GLN A 45 11.56 11.17 11.42
C GLN A 45 12.26 10.37 10.31
N LEU A 46 11.58 10.21 9.18
CA LEU A 46 12.17 9.62 7.99
C LEU A 46 12.94 10.69 7.21
N ASN A 47 14.27 10.71 7.34
CA ASN A 47 15.11 11.75 6.71
C ASN A 47 15.72 11.32 5.37
N ASP A 48 15.72 10.02 5.04
CA ASP A 48 16.34 9.54 3.80
C ASP A 48 15.40 9.77 2.60
N PRO A 49 15.77 10.64 1.63
CA PRO A 49 14.93 10.94 0.47
C PRO A 49 14.65 9.72 -0.39
N LYS A 50 15.54 8.71 -0.41
CA LYS A 50 15.29 7.46 -1.14
C LYS A 50 14.17 6.66 -0.49
N GLN A 51 14.14 6.60 0.84
CA GLN A 51 13.09 5.91 1.59
C GLN A 51 11.76 6.66 1.53
N ILE A 52 11.77 8.00 1.58
CA ILE A 52 10.55 8.81 1.41
C ILE A 52 9.94 8.55 0.03
N LYS A 53 10.74 8.55 -1.05
CA LYS A 53 10.25 8.23 -2.40
C LYS A 53 9.66 6.82 -2.47
N ARG A 54 10.33 5.84 -1.87
CA ARG A 54 9.83 4.45 -1.81
C ARG A 54 8.54 4.35 -1.02
N PHE A 55 8.42 5.06 0.10
CA PHE A 55 7.20 5.11 0.90
C PHE A 55 6.03 5.76 0.13
N LYS A 56 6.26 6.90 -0.53
CA LYS A 56 5.25 7.54 -1.40
C LYS A 56 4.82 6.64 -2.56
N SER A 57 5.71 5.80 -3.09
CA SER A 57 5.34 4.82 -4.13
C SER A 57 4.39 3.72 -3.62
N LEU A 58 4.24 3.54 -2.31
CA LEU A 58 3.23 2.65 -1.73
C LEU A 58 1.85 3.30 -1.72
N ASP A 59 1.78 4.62 -1.60
CA ASP A 59 0.52 5.36 -1.68
C ASP A 59 -0.05 5.31 -3.11
N SER A 60 0.81 5.48 -4.12
CA SER A 60 0.41 5.26 -5.52
C SER A 60 0.00 3.81 -5.80
N LEU A 61 0.56 2.84 -5.08
CA LEU A 61 0.14 1.44 -5.15
C LEU A 61 -1.26 1.22 -4.56
N ALA A 62 -1.62 1.93 -3.49
CA ALA A 62 -2.99 1.90 -2.96
C ALA A 62 -3.99 2.46 -3.97
N MET A 63 -3.65 3.57 -4.63
CA MET A 63 -4.44 4.14 -5.72
C MET A 63 -4.57 3.18 -6.91
N LEU A 64 -3.48 2.48 -7.28
CA LEU A 64 -3.48 1.46 -8.32
C LEU A 64 -4.42 0.29 -8.00
N LYS A 65 -4.49 -0.16 -6.73
CA LYS A 65 -5.42 -1.20 -6.30
C LYS A 65 -6.88 -0.77 -6.46
N ALA A 66 -7.20 0.47 -6.10
CA ALA A 66 -8.55 1.01 -6.27
C ALA A 66 -8.94 1.10 -7.74
N SER A 67 -8.04 1.63 -8.59
CA SER A 67 -8.24 1.70 -10.05
C SER A 67 -8.43 0.31 -10.66
N LEU A 68 -7.63 -0.67 -10.26
CA LEU A 68 -7.74 -2.03 -10.78
C LEU A 68 -9.07 -2.68 -10.40
N LEU A 69 -9.54 -2.47 -9.16
CA LEU A 69 -10.84 -2.98 -8.73
C LEU A 69 -11.96 -2.40 -9.59
N ILE A 70 -11.94 -1.10 -9.83
CA ILE A 70 -12.91 -0.45 -10.73
C ILE A 70 -12.83 -1.05 -12.14
N MET A 71 -11.62 -1.19 -12.70
CA MET A 71 -11.46 -1.79 -14.04
C MET A 71 -11.99 -3.23 -14.11
N VAL A 72 -11.70 -4.07 -13.11
CA VAL A 72 -12.18 -5.46 -13.04
C VAL A 72 -13.70 -5.48 -12.97
N CYS A 73 -14.32 -4.68 -12.09
CA CYS A 73 -15.77 -4.59 -11.99
C CYS A 73 -16.41 -4.13 -13.30
N THR A 74 -15.87 -3.08 -13.93
CA THR A 74 -16.37 -2.57 -15.21
C THR A 74 -16.23 -3.62 -16.32
N ALA A 75 -15.09 -4.31 -16.41
CA ALA A 75 -14.87 -5.35 -17.41
C ALA A 75 -15.84 -6.52 -17.26
N LEU A 76 -16.13 -6.95 -16.02
CA LEU A 76 -17.11 -8.00 -15.74
C LEU A 76 -18.53 -7.58 -16.12
N LEU A 77 -18.92 -6.34 -15.82
CA LEU A 77 -20.24 -5.81 -16.22
C LEU A 77 -20.39 -5.73 -17.74
N VAL A 78 -19.35 -5.26 -18.45
CA VAL A 78 -19.37 -5.22 -19.92
C VAL A 78 -19.46 -6.62 -20.50
N ALA A 79 -18.69 -7.59 -20.01
CA ALA A 79 -18.77 -8.98 -20.46
C ALA A 79 -20.17 -9.57 -20.23
N LEU A 80 -20.80 -9.29 -19.08
CA LEU A 80 -22.17 -9.72 -18.79
C LEU A 80 -23.19 -9.12 -19.78
N VAL A 81 -23.07 -7.83 -20.11
CA VAL A 81 -23.95 -7.18 -21.11
C VAL A 81 -23.75 -7.77 -22.50
N LEU A 82 -22.51 -8.03 -22.90
CA LEU A 82 -22.20 -8.63 -24.20
C LEU A 82 -22.75 -10.05 -24.33
N GLU A 83 -22.69 -10.83 -23.25
CA GLU A 83 -23.30 -12.17 -23.19
C GLU A 83 -24.83 -12.07 -23.31
N TRP A 84 -25.45 -11.13 -22.58
CA TRP A 84 -26.89 -10.87 -22.62
C TRP A 84 -27.42 -10.51 -24.02
N VAL A 85 -26.63 -9.74 -24.78
CA VAL A 85 -26.96 -9.35 -26.17
C VAL A 85 -26.62 -10.48 -27.16
N GLY A 86 -26.00 -11.56 -26.71
CA GLY A 86 -25.61 -12.72 -27.53
C GLY A 86 -24.35 -12.48 -28.37
N LEU A 87 -23.56 -11.46 -28.06
CA LEU A 87 -22.30 -11.14 -28.74
C LEU A 87 -21.14 -12.04 -28.31
N ILE A 88 -21.22 -12.64 -27.12
CA ILE A 88 -20.25 -13.61 -26.60
C ILE A 88 -20.97 -14.80 -25.97
N SER A 89 -20.31 -15.96 -25.96
CA SER A 89 -20.84 -17.17 -25.31
C SER A 89 -20.65 -17.16 -23.80
N VAL A 90 -21.48 -17.90 -23.06
CA VAL A 90 -21.31 -18.16 -21.61
C VAL A 90 -19.90 -18.68 -21.28
N VAL A 91 -19.33 -19.52 -22.16
CA VAL A 91 -17.96 -20.04 -21.99
C VAL A 91 -16.92 -18.93 -22.08
N GLU A 92 -17.11 -17.98 -22.99
CA GLU A 92 -16.21 -16.84 -23.16
C GLU A 92 -16.32 -15.87 -21.98
N GLN A 93 -17.52 -15.62 -21.49
CA GLN A 93 -17.76 -14.80 -20.29
C GLN A 93 -17.12 -15.41 -19.04
N LEU A 94 -17.19 -16.73 -18.85
CA LEU A 94 -16.52 -17.44 -17.77
C LEU A 94 -15.00 -17.28 -17.86
N ASN A 95 -14.42 -17.38 -19.07
CA ASN A 95 -12.99 -17.15 -19.29
C ASN A 95 -12.59 -15.70 -18.95
N PHE A 96 -13.36 -14.70 -19.39
CA PHE A 96 -13.14 -13.30 -19.03
C PHE A 96 -13.17 -13.10 -17.52
N SER A 97 -14.13 -13.73 -16.84
CA SER A 97 -14.28 -13.64 -15.39
C SER A 97 -13.09 -14.23 -14.64
N LEU A 98 -12.62 -15.40 -15.08
CA LEU A 98 -11.43 -16.05 -14.53
C LEU A 98 -10.17 -15.19 -14.70
N VAL A 99 -9.97 -14.61 -15.90
CA VAL A 99 -8.83 -13.71 -16.16
C VAL A 99 -8.89 -12.48 -15.25
N ALA A 100 -10.05 -11.86 -15.10
CA ALA A 100 -10.21 -10.67 -14.26
C ALA A 100 -9.90 -10.97 -12.78
N ILE A 101 -10.39 -12.10 -12.27
CA ILE A 101 -10.09 -12.58 -10.91
C ILE A 101 -8.59 -12.86 -10.76
N PHE A 102 -7.96 -13.50 -11.74
CA PHE A 102 -6.53 -13.82 -11.71
C PHE A 102 -5.66 -12.56 -11.66
N VAL A 103 -5.98 -11.56 -12.49
CA VAL A 103 -5.32 -10.25 -12.48
C VAL A 103 -5.47 -9.57 -11.11
N TYR A 104 -6.66 -9.63 -10.52
CA TYR A 104 -6.91 -9.08 -9.18
C TYR A 104 -6.04 -9.76 -8.11
N PHE A 105 -5.92 -11.10 -8.13
CA PHE A 105 -5.06 -11.83 -7.21
C PHE A 105 -3.57 -11.48 -7.38
N ILE A 106 -3.09 -11.34 -8.63
CA ILE A 106 -1.71 -10.90 -8.90
C ILE A 106 -1.46 -9.53 -8.27
N ALA A 107 -2.36 -8.57 -8.48
CA ALA A 107 -2.21 -7.23 -7.92
C ALA A 107 -2.27 -7.21 -6.39
N LEU A 108 -3.15 -8.02 -5.77
CA LEU A 108 -3.16 -8.19 -4.31
C LEU A 108 -1.84 -8.74 -3.79
N ARG A 109 -1.26 -9.74 -4.46
CA ARG A 109 0.03 -10.33 -4.09
C ARG A 109 1.18 -9.35 -4.24
N LEU A 110 1.24 -8.62 -5.35
CA LEU A 110 2.24 -7.56 -5.58
C LEU A 110 2.13 -6.47 -4.51
N ALA A 111 0.91 -6.05 -4.18
CA ALA A 111 0.69 -5.09 -3.13
C ALA A 111 1.17 -5.60 -1.76
N ARG A 112 0.82 -6.84 -1.41
CA ARG A 112 1.25 -7.45 -0.14
C ARG A 112 2.77 -7.60 -0.06
N GLN A 113 3.42 -8.02 -1.14
CA GLN A 113 4.89 -8.10 -1.19
C GLN A 113 5.56 -6.73 -1.01
N ARG A 114 5.00 -5.68 -1.64
CA ARG A 114 5.52 -4.32 -1.52
C ARG A 114 5.32 -3.72 -0.11
N GLN A 115 4.32 -4.19 0.64
CA GLN A 115 4.01 -3.73 1.99
C GLN A 115 4.96 -4.26 3.08
N HIS A 116 5.73 -5.33 2.81
CA HIS A 116 6.78 -5.81 3.71
C HIS A 116 8.05 -4.98 3.52
N MET A 117 8.07 -3.78 4.10
CA MET A 117 9.20 -2.86 4.05
C MET A 117 9.63 -2.46 5.45
N THR A 118 10.94 -2.41 5.68
CA THR A 118 11.55 -1.83 6.88
C THR A 118 12.05 -0.42 6.56
N LEU A 119 11.52 0.60 7.24
CA LEU A 119 11.95 1.99 7.14
C LEU A 119 12.97 2.31 8.24
N ILE A 120 14.09 2.94 7.91
CA ILE A 120 15.08 3.39 8.90
C ILE A 120 14.71 4.79 9.36
N LEU A 121 14.30 4.91 10.61
CA LEU A 121 13.86 6.14 11.26
C LEU A 121 15.05 6.79 11.96
N ALA A 122 15.45 7.96 11.48
CA ALA A 122 16.49 8.77 12.11
C ALA A 122 15.89 9.65 13.21
N ALA A 123 16.72 10.17 14.11
CA ALA A 123 16.28 11.23 15.00
C ALA A 123 15.86 12.45 14.15
N ALA A 124 14.71 13.06 14.48
CA ALA A 124 14.35 14.34 13.88
C ALA A 124 15.48 15.32 14.20
N LYS A 125 16.06 15.97 13.17
CA LYS A 125 16.92 17.12 13.44
C LYS A 125 16.00 18.15 14.10
N ALA A 126 16.30 18.55 15.33
CA ALA A 126 15.70 19.73 15.90
C ALA A 126 15.93 20.84 14.86
N HIS A 127 14.85 21.39 14.31
CA HIS A 127 14.91 22.67 13.63
C HIS A 127 15.45 23.63 14.70
N ILE A 128 16.73 23.96 14.59
CA ILE A 128 17.30 25.11 15.26
C ILE A 128 16.76 26.28 14.43
N ASP A 129 16.03 27.15 15.11
CA ASP A 129 15.32 28.31 14.60
C ASP A 129 16.16 29.19 13.65
#